data_AF-A0A7X7NDA1-F1
#
_entry.id   AF-A0A7X7NDA1-F1
#
_cell.length_a   1.000
_cell.length_b   1.000
_cell.length_c   1.000
_cell.angle_alpha   90.00
_cell.angle_beta   90.00
_cell.angle_gamma   90.00
#
_symmetry.space_group_name_H-M   'P 1'
#
loop_
_entity.id
_entity.type
_entity.pdbx_description
1 polymer ?
#
loop_
_entity_poly.entity_id
_entity_poly.type
_entity_poly.pdbx_seq_one_letter_code
_entity_poly.pdbx_strand_id
1 'polypeptide(L)'
;MFRLVPFLILVFLSGICTAGKKGAPKGNFAQFLAGVSILSNNRTLSDEQKALEFSNLMKITGITAKEALQRIESYREKPSEWKKIYTESLSTITDNNKRKAESADGLIKKE
;
A
#
# COMPACT_ATOMS: atom_id res chain seq x y z
N MET A 1 9.84 25.88 23.71
CA MET A 1 10.93 26.01 22.73
C MET A 1 11.05 24.70 21.97
N PHE A 2 11.01 24.81 20.65
CA PHE A 2 11.30 23.86 19.56
C PHE A 2 11.50 22.37 19.88
N ARG A 3 10.55 21.55 19.41
CA ARG A 3 10.71 20.11 19.16
C ARG A 3 11.65 19.92 17.96
N LEU A 4 12.88 19.50 18.22
CA LEU A 4 13.78 18.94 17.20
C LEU A 4 13.53 17.43 17.12
N VAL A 5 12.72 17.02 16.15
CA VAL A 5 12.80 15.67 15.57
C VAL A 5 13.10 15.86 14.08
N PRO A 6 14.35 16.12 13.68
CA PRO A 6 14.69 16.11 12.27
C PRO A 6 15.15 14.70 11.87
N PHE A 7 14.67 14.25 10.71
CA PHE A 7 15.53 13.53 9.77
C PHE A 7 16.05 12.12 10.14
N LEU A 8 15.19 11.18 10.54
CA LEU A 8 15.62 9.76 10.58
C LEU A 8 14.54 8.73 10.23
N ILE A 9 13.66 9.06 9.28
CA ILE A 9 12.81 8.06 8.60
C ILE A 9 12.82 8.36 7.08
N LEU A 10 14.01 8.57 6.50
CA LEU A 10 14.17 8.85 5.07
C LEU A 10 15.15 7.90 4.35
N VAL A 11 15.55 6.77 4.95
CA VAL A 11 16.61 5.90 4.37
C VAL A 11 16.27 4.40 4.26
N PHE A 12 15.09 3.92 4.69
CA PHE A 12 14.77 2.48 4.53
C PHE A 12 13.83 2.15 3.36
N LEU A 13 13.77 3.02 2.34
CA LEU A 13 13.08 2.77 1.07
C LEU A 13 14.05 2.48 -0.11
N SER A 14 15.26 2.03 0.18
CA SER A 14 16.25 1.61 -0.82
C SER A 14 16.74 0.20 -0.54
N GLY A 15 16.10 -0.77 -1.20
CA GLY A 15 16.38 -2.20 -1.10
C GLY A 15 15.03 -2.89 -1.15
N ILE A 16 14.48 -3.23 -2.33
CA ILE A 16 15.07 -4.20 -3.24
C ILE A 16 14.70 -3.83 -4.69
N CYS A 17 15.63 -3.26 -5.45
CA CYS A 17 15.59 -3.31 -6.91
C CYS A 17 16.26 -4.62 -7.35
N THR A 18 15.50 -5.73 -7.35
CA THR A 18 15.90 -6.93 -8.10
C THR A 18 15.42 -6.80 -9.53
N ALA A 19 16.38 -6.63 -10.43
CA ALA A 19 16.18 -6.66 -11.87
C ALA A 19 15.52 -7.97 -12.31
N GLY A 20 14.41 -7.86 -13.03
CA GLY A 20 13.67 -8.99 -13.59
C GLY A 20 12.67 -8.56 -14.66
N LYS A 21 13.15 -8.53 -15.90
CA LYS A 21 12.40 -8.51 -17.17
C LYS A 21 11.47 -7.33 -17.47
N LYS A 22 11.94 -6.55 -18.45
CA LYS A 22 11.22 -5.78 -19.49
C LYS A 22 9.72 -6.13 -19.60
N GLY A 23 8.93 -5.29 -18.96
CA GLY A 23 7.49 -5.12 -19.09
C GLY A 23 7.20 -3.89 -18.26
N ALA A 24 6.46 -2.91 -18.80
CA ALA A 24 6.05 -1.74 -18.03
C ALA A 24 5.58 -2.17 -16.62
N PRO A 25 5.90 -1.43 -15.54
CA PRO A 25 5.42 -1.79 -14.22
C PRO A 25 3.91 -1.92 -14.32
N LYS A 26 3.40 -3.16 -14.29
CA LYS A 26 1.99 -3.42 -14.06
C LYS A 26 1.79 -2.87 -12.66
N GLY A 27 1.39 -1.60 -12.55
CA GLY A 27 1.15 -0.96 -11.26
C GLY A 27 0.34 -1.93 -10.41
N ASN A 28 0.86 -2.29 -9.24
CA ASN A 28 0.30 -3.35 -8.40
C ASN A 28 -1.11 -2.94 -7.97
N PHE A 29 -2.11 -3.24 -8.79
CA PHE A 29 -3.49 -2.87 -8.53
C PHE A 29 -4.00 -3.52 -7.24
N ALA A 30 -3.54 -4.73 -6.92
CA ALA A 30 -3.75 -5.36 -5.62
C ALA A 30 -3.18 -4.54 -4.45
N GLN A 31 -2.00 -3.92 -4.61
CA GLN A 31 -1.38 -3.06 -3.60
C GLN A 31 -2.11 -1.72 -3.47
N PHE A 32 -2.61 -1.16 -4.58
CA PHE A 32 -3.49 0.00 -4.57
C PHE A 32 -4.78 -0.29 -3.80
N LEU A 33 -5.46 -1.39 -4.13
CA LEU A 33 -6.68 -1.80 -3.43
C LEU A 33 -6.44 -2.10 -1.95
N ALA A 34 -5.32 -2.74 -1.62
CA ALA A 34 -4.92 -2.96 -0.23
C ALA A 34 -4.75 -1.63 0.52
N GLY A 35 -4.08 -0.63 -0.10
CA GLY A 35 -3.94 0.71 0.47
C GLY A 35 -5.27 1.42 0.68
N VAL A 36 -6.16 1.38 -0.31
CA VAL A 36 -7.52 1.96 -0.21
C VAL A 36 -8.33 1.27 0.89
N SER A 37 -8.23 -0.05 1.02
CA SER A 37 -8.90 -0.81 2.08
C SER A 37 -8.37 -0.43 3.47
N ILE A 38 -7.06 -0.24 3.62
CA ILE A 38 -6.46 0.23 4.88
C ILE A 38 -6.93 1.64 5.23
N LEU A 39 -6.94 2.57 4.25
CA LEU A 39 -7.37 3.95 4.49
C LEU A 39 -8.85 4.06 4.83
N SER A 40 -9.71 3.34 4.13
CA SER A 40 -11.16 3.35 4.37
C SER A 40 -11.53 2.78 5.74
N ASN A 41 -10.82 1.74 6.20
CA ASN A 41 -11.02 1.15 7.52
C ASN A 41 -10.33 1.91 8.66
N ASN A 42 -9.48 2.90 8.35
CA ASN A 42 -8.83 3.71 9.36
C ASN A 42 -9.82 4.72 9.96
N ARG A 43 -10.10 4.57 11.26
CA ARG A 43 -10.99 5.47 12.03
C ARG A 43 -10.27 6.63 12.70
N THR A 44 -8.94 6.65 12.69
CA THR A 44 -8.13 7.67 13.38
C THR A 44 -7.74 8.84 12.48
N LEU A 45 -7.75 8.65 11.16
CA LEU A 45 -7.45 9.69 10.18
C LEU A 45 -8.70 10.52 9.86
N SER A 46 -8.54 11.85 9.78
CA SER A 46 -9.55 12.75 9.25
C SER A 46 -9.74 12.55 7.73
N ASP A 47 -10.84 13.04 7.18
CA ASP A 47 -11.13 12.90 5.75
C ASP A 47 -10.09 13.61 4.87
N GLU A 48 -9.55 14.74 5.34
CA GLU A 48 -8.47 15.48 4.68
C GLU A 48 -7.18 14.66 4.64
N GLN A 49 -6.84 13.99 5.75
CA GLN A 49 -5.68 13.10 5.82
C GLN A 49 -5.86 11.88 4.92
N LYS A 50 -7.06 11.31 4.86
CA LYS A 50 -7.38 10.21 3.94
C LYS A 50 -7.22 10.62 2.48
N ALA A 51 -7.64 11.82 2.11
CA ALA A 51 -7.47 12.34 0.75
C ALA A 51 -5.98 12.55 0.39
N LEU A 52 -5.17 13.03 1.34
CA LEU A 52 -3.73 13.16 1.16
C LEU A 52 -3.07 11.78 0.98
N GLU A 53 -3.38 10.83 1.86
CA GLU A 53 -2.86 9.47 1.78
C GLU A 53 -3.32 8.75 0.50
N PHE A 54 -4.56 8.96 0.06
CA PHE A 54 -5.04 8.45 -1.22
C PHE A 54 -4.23 9.01 -2.40
N SER A 55 -3.90 10.30 -2.35
CA SER A 55 -3.04 10.94 -3.36
C SER A 55 -1.63 10.36 -3.35
N ASN A 56 -1.09 10.05 -2.17
CA ASN A 56 0.21 9.39 -2.03
C ASN A 56 0.18 7.95 -2.54
N LEU A 57 -0.89 7.20 -2.26
CA LEU A 57 -1.09 5.85 -2.79
C LEU A 57 -1.07 5.85 -4.31
N MET A 58 -1.80 6.77 -4.97
CA MET A 58 -1.79 6.89 -6.43
C MET A 58 -0.38 7.13 -6.98
N LYS A 59 0.41 8.00 -6.32
CA LYS A 59 1.80 8.27 -6.71
C LYS A 59 2.71 7.05 -6.56
N ILE A 60 2.58 6.31 -5.45
CA ILE A 60 3.42 5.14 -5.15
C ILE A 60 3.09 3.97 -6.09
N THR A 61 1.80 3.73 -6.35
CA THR A 61 1.37 2.61 -7.18
C THR A 61 1.39 2.93 -8.68
N GLY A 62 1.54 4.22 -9.04
CA GLY A 62 1.48 4.70 -10.42
C GLY A 62 0.10 4.54 -11.06
N ILE A 63 -0.95 4.38 -10.25
CA ILE A 63 -2.32 4.16 -10.73
C ILE A 63 -3.10 5.45 -10.51
N THR A 64 -3.70 5.96 -11.58
CA THR A 64 -4.59 7.12 -11.50
C THR A 64 -6.00 6.70 -11.07
N ALA A 65 -6.78 7.63 -10.49
CA ALA A 65 -8.17 7.36 -10.13
C ALA A 65 -9.01 6.87 -11.34
N LYS A 66 -8.80 7.46 -12.53
CA LYS A 66 -9.48 7.05 -13.76
C LYS A 66 -9.12 5.62 -14.15
N GLU A 67 -7.84 5.27 -14.12
CA GLU A 67 -7.38 3.92 -14.45
C GLU A 67 -7.89 2.88 -13.44
N ALA A 68 -7.91 3.24 -12.15
CA ALA A 68 -8.48 2.40 -11.10
C ALA A 68 -9.96 2.09 -11.37
N LEU A 69 -10.77 3.11 -11.68
CA LEU A 69 -12.18 2.93 -12.00
C LEU A 69 -12.38 2.08 -13.26
N GLN A 70 -11.59 2.31 -14.32
CA GLN A 70 -11.65 1.50 -15.53
C GLN A 70 -11.29 0.04 -15.27
N ARG A 71 -10.29 -0.23 -14.42
CA ARG A 71 -9.94 -1.59 -14.00
C ARG A 71 -11.07 -2.23 -13.20
N ILE A 72 -11.63 -1.53 -12.21
CA ILE A 72 -12.78 -2.04 -11.43
C ILE A 72 -13.93 -2.41 -12.36
N GLU A 73 -14.31 -1.52 -13.29
CA GLU A 73 -15.43 -1.78 -14.21
C GLU A 73 -15.12 -2.98 -15.13
N SER A 74 -13.87 -3.15 -15.57
CA SER A 74 -13.47 -4.29 -16.42
C SER A 74 -13.63 -5.66 -15.73
N TYR A 75 -13.73 -5.69 -14.40
CA TYR A 75 -13.96 -6.91 -13.63
C TYR A 75 -15.44 -7.20 -13.39
N ARG A 76 -16.35 -6.29 -13.76
CA ARG A 76 -17.79 -6.41 -13.49
C ARG A 76 -18.40 -7.71 -14.04
N GLU A 77 -17.96 -8.13 -15.22
CA GLU A 77 -18.39 -9.37 -15.88
C GLU A 77 -17.43 -10.54 -15.62
N LYS A 78 -16.39 -10.35 -14.80
CA LYS A 78 -15.30 -11.32 -14.56
C LYS A 78 -15.09 -11.58 -13.06
N PRO A 79 -16.08 -12.17 -12.37
CA PRO A 79 -16.03 -12.36 -10.91
C PRO A 79 -14.87 -13.25 -10.45
N SER A 80 -14.44 -14.21 -11.27
CA SER A 80 -13.28 -15.07 -10.99
C SER A 80 -11.96 -14.28 -10.98
N GLU A 81 -11.77 -13.38 -11.93
CA GLU A 81 -10.61 -12.49 -11.99
C GLU A 81 -10.62 -11.49 -10.82
N TRP A 82 -11.79 -10.93 -10.50
CA TRP A 82 -11.95 -10.06 -9.33
C TRP A 82 -11.54 -10.77 -8.03
N LYS A 83 -12.02 -12.00 -7.83
CA LYS A 83 -11.68 -12.80 -6.63
C LYS A 83 -10.18 -13.03 -6.50
N LYS A 84 -9.48 -13.25 -7.61
CA LYS A 84 -8.02 -13.43 -7.61
C LYS A 84 -7.32 -12.16 -7.13
N ILE A 85 -7.65 -11.00 -7.72
CA ILE A 85 -7.08 -9.71 -7.32
C ILE A 85 -7.40 -9.38 -5.86
N TYR A 86 -8.64 -9.65 -5.42
CA TYR A 86 -9.04 -9.46 -4.04
C TYR A 86 -8.20 -10.32 -3.08
N THR A 87 -7.99 -11.60 -3.41
CA THR A 87 -7.16 -12.51 -2.62
C THR A 87 -5.71 -12.03 -2.54
N GLU A 88 -5.14 -11.54 -3.65
CA GLU A 88 -3.80 -10.94 -3.68
C GLU A 88 -3.72 -9.68 -2.79
N SER A 89 -4.77 -8.85 -2.80
CA SER A 89 -4.84 -7.66 -1.93
C SER A 89 -4.90 -8.03 -0.44
N LEU A 90 -5.64 -9.08 -0.08
CA LEU A 90 -5.70 -9.59 1.30
C LEU A 90 -4.37 -10.16 1.77
N SER A 91 -3.68 -10.92 0.91
CA SER A 91 -2.32 -11.41 1.22
C SER A 91 -1.40 -10.24 1.54
N THR A 92 -1.43 -9.20 0.70
CA THR A 92 -0.62 -7.99 0.90
C THR A 92 -0.89 -7.33 2.26
N ILE A 93 -2.15 -7.25 2.68
CA ILE A 93 -2.51 -6.70 4.00
C ILE A 93 -1.97 -7.60 5.13
N THR A 94 -2.13 -8.91 4.99
CA THR A 94 -1.70 -9.91 5.99
C THR A 94 -0.19 -9.90 6.16
N ASP A 95 0.56 -9.88 5.06
CA ASP A 95 2.02 -9.82 5.06
C ASP A 95 2.54 -8.52 5.70
N ASN A 96 1.84 -7.40 5.46
CA ASN A 96 2.15 -6.13 6.13
C ASN A 96 1.94 -6.21 7.64
N ASN A 97 0.86 -6.84 8.10
CA ASN A 97 0.59 -6.99 9.53
C ASN A 97 1.60 -7.92 10.22
N LYS A 98 2.00 -9.02 9.57
CA LYS A 98 3.03 -9.93 10.09
C LYS A 98 4.37 -9.22 10.28
N ARG A 99 4.82 -8.46 9.28
CA ARG A 99 6.07 -7.68 9.36
C ARG A 99 6.05 -6.63 10.48
N LYS A 100 4.89 -6.00 10.73
CA LYS A 100 4.71 -5.07 11.85
C LYS A 100 4.83 -5.78 13.20
N ALA A 101 4.24 -6.96 13.34
CA ALA A 101 4.32 -7.74 14.57
C ALA A 101 5.77 -8.19 14.88
N GLU A 102 6.50 -8.66 13.86
CA GLU A 102 7.90 -9.08 13.99
C GLU A 102 8.83 -7.91 14.31
N SER A 103 8.57 -6.72 13.73
CA SER A 103 9.32 -5.51 14.05
C SER A 103 9.06 -5.00 15.47
N ALA A 104 7.84 -5.19 16.00
CA ALA A 104 7.49 -4.85 17.38
C ALA A 104 8.14 -5.82 18.38
N ASP A 105 8.16 -7.14 18.10
CA ASP A 105 8.84 -8.14 18.95
C ASP A 105 10.36 -7.97 18.99
N GLY A 106 10.97 -7.63 17.83
CA GLY A 106 12.41 -7.37 17.73
C GLY A 106 12.89 -6.11 18.45
N LEU A 107 11.99 -5.15 18.72
CA LEU A 107 12.31 -3.94 19.49
C LEU A 107 12.31 -4.21 21.01
N ILE A 108 11.46 -5.14 21.49
CA ILE A 108 11.33 -5.48 22.91
C ILE A 108 12.50 -6.32 23.44
N LYS A 109 13.22 -7.04 22.57
CA LYS A 109 14.39 -7.87 22.95
C LYS A 109 15.73 -7.11 22.99
N LYS A 110 15.75 -5.79 22.75
CA LYS A 110 16.97 -4.97 22.71
C LYS A 110 17.13 -4.03 23.90
N GLU A 111 16.28 -4.13 24.91
CA GLU A 111 16.41 -3.39 26.19
C GLU A 111 16.95 -4.28 27.31
#